data_AF-A0A2T7USC4-F1
#
_entry.id   AF-A0A2T7USC4-F1
#
_cell.length_a   1.000
_cell.length_b   1.000
_cell.length_c   1.000
_cell.angle_alpha   90.00
_cell.angle_beta   90.00
_cell.angle_gamma   90.00
#
_symmetry.space_group_name_H-M   'P 1'
#
loop_
_entity.id
_entity.type
_entity.pdbx_description
1 polymer ?
#
loop_
_entity_poly.entity_id
_entity_poly.type
_entity_poly.pdbx_seq_one_letter_code
_entity_poly.pdbx_strand_id
1 'polypeptide(L)'
;MLDADGWSDAPQVILDRLRTRGATDLVIDAAGAGPIPAQVAQILLAARATALSRGHAFRIEDPSDAARQSLEAIGLGQLLETAL
;
A
#
# COMPACT_ATOMS: atom_id res chain seq x y z
N MET A 1 -7.87 4.86 37.12
CA MET A 1 -8.84 5.96 36.92
C MET A 1 -8.30 6.76 35.76
N LEU A 2 -8.97 6.75 34.61
CA LEU A 2 -8.56 7.55 33.45
C LEU A 2 -9.20 8.92 33.64
N ASP A 3 -8.38 9.93 33.94
CA ASP A 3 -8.85 11.30 34.15
C ASP A 3 -9.41 11.86 32.84
N ALA A 4 -10.70 12.22 32.87
CA ALA A 4 -11.45 12.75 31.74
C ALA A 4 -11.08 14.22 31.38
N ASP A 5 -10.29 14.88 32.22
CA ASP A 5 -9.95 16.30 32.08
C ASP A 5 -8.72 16.55 31.18
N GLY A 6 -8.05 15.51 30.69
CA GLY A 6 -6.91 15.62 29.76
C GLY A 6 -7.29 15.78 28.28
N TRP A 7 -8.58 15.75 27.94
CA TRP A 7 -9.07 15.78 26.54
C TRP A 7 -9.26 17.20 25.96
N SER A 8 -9.05 18.26 26.73
CA SER A 8 -9.57 19.60 26.42
C SER A 8 -8.76 20.43 25.41
N ASP A 9 -7.44 20.29 25.26
CA ASP A 9 -6.67 21.43 24.69
C ASP A 9 -6.22 21.34 23.24
N ALA A 10 -6.82 20.46 22.42
CA ALA A 10 -7.05 20.72 20.99
C ALA A 10 -7.63 19.49 20.27
N PRO A 11 -8.96 19.40 20.10
CA PRO A 11 -9.55 18.44 19.16
C PRO A 11 -8.96 18.58 17.75
N GLN A 12 -8.52 19.79 17.36
CA GLN A 12 -7.80 20.03 16.10
C GLN A 12 -6.43 19.35 16.04
N VAL A 13 -5.68 19.26 17.14
CA VAL A 13 -4.37 18.57 17.17
C VAL A 13 -4.57 17.06 17.03
N ILE A 14 -5.65 16.51 17.60
CA ILE A 14 -6.01 15.11 17.44
C ILE A 14 -6.50 14.84 16.00
N LEU A 15 -7.32 15.73 15.43
CA LEU A 15 -7.78 15.63 14.04
C LEU A 15 -6.65 15.80 13.03
N ASP A 16 -5.69 16.69 13.28
CA ASP A 16 -4.47 16.81 12.47
C ASP A 16 -3.58 15.59 12.62
N ARG A 17 -3.45 15.01 13.83
CA ARG A 17 -2.76 13.73 14.06
C ARG A 17 -3.47 12.54 13.41
N LEU A 18 -4.80 12.56 13.30
CA LEU A 18 -5.59 11.53 12.63
C LEU A 18 -5.60 11.71 11.11
N ARG A 19 -5.55 12.95 10.61
CA ARG A 19 -5.33 13.27 9.18
C ARG A 19 -3.91 12.96 8.73
N THR A 20 -2.91 13.13 9.59
CA THR A 20 -1.51 12.73 9.34
C THR A 20 -1.25 11.25 9.62
N ARG A 21 -2.09 10.57 10.42
CA ARG A 21 -2.26 9.10 10.36
C ARG A 21 -3.06 8.65 9.13
N GLY A 22 -3.65 9.59 8.41
CA GLY A 22 -4.35 9.34 7.16
C GLY A 22 -3.38 8.77 6.15
N ALA A 23 -3.92 7.93 5.26
CA ALA A 23 -3.19 7.37 4.13
C ALA A 23 -2.04 6.41 4.50
N THR A 24 -2.35 5.19 4.95
CA THR A 24 -1.30 4.14 4.98
C THR A 24 -1.00 3.70 3.56
N ASP A 25 0.26 3.85 3.15
CA ASP A 25 0.80 3.27 1.93
C ASP A 25 0.43 1.78 1.81
N LEU A 26 0.13 1.34 0.60
CA LEU A 26 -0.18 -0.05 0.32
C LEU A 26 1.11 -0.81 0.02
N VAL A 27 1.49 -1.67 0.96
CA VAL A 27 2.68 -2.50 0.90
C VAL A 27 2.29 -3.97 0.81
N ILE A 28 2.80 -4.68 -0.19
CA ILE A 28 2.54 -6.11 -0.40
C ILE A 28 3.87 -6.86 -0.29
N ASP A 29 4.03 -7.68 0.75
CA ASP A 29 5.15 -8.62 0.86
C ASP A 29 4.91 -9.82 -0.07
N ALA A 30 5.84 -10.06 -0.98
CA ALA A 30 5.79 -11.14 -1.96
C ALA A 30 6.98 -12.12 -1.86
N ALA A 31 7.66 -12.18 -0.71
CA ALA A 31 8.84 -13.04 -0.50
C ALA A 31 8.55 -14.53 -0.72
N GLY A 32 7.36 -14.98 -0.29
CA GLY A 32 6.90 -16.36 -0.46
C GLY A 32 5.97 -16.59 -1.64
N ALA A 33 5.73 -15.57 -2.49
CA ALA A 33 4.76 -15.68 -3.57
C ALA A 33 5.26 -16.65 -4.67
N GLY A 34 4.35 -17.47 -5.21
CA GLY A 34 4.61 -18.21 -6.45
C GLY A 34 4.48 -17.30 -7.69
N PRO A 35 4.43 -17.89 -8.89
CA PRO A 35 4.08 -17.15 -10.10
C PRO A 35 2.74 -16.43 -9.94
N ILE A 36 2.68 -15.15 -10.30
CA ILE A 36 1.49 -14.31 -10.23
C ILE A 36 0.67 -14.52 -11.52
N PRO A 37 -0.55 -15.10 -11.44
CA PRO A 37 -1.42 -15.23 -12.59
C PRO A 37 -1.91 -13.86 -13.07
N ALA A 38 -2.26 -13.76 -14.37
CA ALA A 38 -2.77 -12.52 -14.97
C ALA A 38 -3.96 -11.91 -14.21
N GLN A 39 -4.85 -12.75 -13.67
CA GLN A 39 -5.99 -12.31 -12.86
C GLN A 39 -5.55 -11.62 -11.57
N VAL A 40 -4.53 -12.16 -10.89
CA VAL A 40 -3.96 -11.54 -9.69
C VAL A 40 -3.24 -10.25 -10.06
N ALA A 41 -2.53 -10.23 -11.19
CA ALA A 41 -1.86 -9.03 -11.67
C ALA A 41 -2.85 -7.89 -12.00
N GLN A 42 -4.04 -8.20 -12.52
CA GLN A 42 -5.11 -7.22 -12.71
C GLN A 42 -5.61 -6.64 -11.38
N ILE A 43 -5.71 -7.47 -10.33
CA ILE A 43 -6.05 -7.01 -8.99
C ILE A 43 -4.96 -6.08 -8.44
N LEU A 44 -3.67 -6.41 -8.64
CA LEU A 44 -2.55 -5.55 -8.24
C LEU A 44 -2.56 -4.20 -8.97
N LEU A 45 -2.89 -4.18 -10.27
CA LEU A 45 -3.07 -2.92 -11.02
C LEU A 45 -4.22 -2.08 -10.46
N ALA A 46 -5.37 -2.69 -10.17
CA ALA A 46 -6.50 -2.00 -9.60
C ALA A 46 -6.17 -1.44 -8.20
N ALA A 47 -5.45 -2.22 -7.39
CA ALA A 47 -4.98 -1.81 -6.07
C ALA A 47 -4.01 -0.63 -6.15
N ARG A 48 -3.04 -0.66 -7.07
CA ARG A 48 -2.12 0.45 -7.35
C ARG A 48 -2.86 1.71 -7.78
N ALA A 49 -3.76 1.61 -8.76
CA ALA A 49 -4.55 2.76 -9.23
C ALA A 49 -5.40 3.36 -8.10
N THR A 50 -5.97 2.50 -7.25
CA THR A 50 -6.78 2.93 -6.11
C THR A 50 -5.93 3.65 -5.06
N ALA A 51 -4.76 3.10 -4.70
CA ALA A 51 -3.82 3.72 -3.76
C ALA A 51 -3.39 5.10 -4.25
N LEU A 52 -2.93 5.20 -5.50
CA LEU A 52 -2.51 6.46 -6.10
C LEU A 52 -3.65 7.49 -6.19
N SER A 53 -4.87 7.06 -6.52
CA SER A 53 -6.03 7.96 -6.57
C SER A 53 -6.39 8.60 -5.22
N ARG A 54 -5.94 7.98 -4.13
CA ARG A 54 -6.13 8.44 -2.75
C ARG A 54 -4.90 9.17 -2.20
N GLY A 55 -3.86 9.35 -3.01
CA GLY A 55 -2.58 9.94 -2.60
C GLY A 55 -1.81 9.02 -1.65
N HIS A 56 -1.83 7.71 -1.89
CA HIS A 56 -1.09 6.71 -1.12
C HIS A 56 -0.06 6.05 -2.03
N ALA A 57 1.11 5.72 -1.49
CA ALA A 57 2.09 4.96 -2.25
C ALA A 57 1.62 3.51 -2.42
N PHE A 58 2.15 2.87 -3.46
CA PHE A 58 2.00 1.44 -3.70
C PHE A 58 3.37 0.81 -3.94
N ARG A 59 3.66 -0.28 -3.24
CA ARG A 59 4.87 -1.07 -3.45
C ARG A 59 4.65 -2.56 -3.22
N ILE A 60 5.31 -3.37 -4.04
CA ILE A 60 5.51 -4.80 -3.80
C ILE A 60 6.92 -4.95 -3.23
N GLU A 61 7.03 -5.40 -1.99
CA GLU A 61 8.30 -5.66 -1.33
C GLU A 61 8.71 -7.13 -1.48
N ASP A 62 10.02 -7.33 -1.57
CA ASP A 62 10.66 -8.64 -1.64
C ASP A 62 10.00 -9.63 -2.62
N PRO A 63 9.74 -9.26 -3.89
CA PRO A 63 9.13 -10.19 -4.84
C PRO A 63 10.05 -11.39 -5.07
N SER A 64 9.51 -12.60 -4.87
CA SER A 64 10.19 -13.83 -5.26
C SER A 64 10.56 -13.82 -6.76
N ASP A 65 11.53 -14.63 -7.15
CA ASP A 65 11.94 -14.77 -8.56
C ASP A 65 10.76 -15.21 -9.46
N ALA A 66 9.90 -16.09 -8.93
CA ALA A 66 8.73 -16.58 -9.65
C ALA A 66 7.69 -15.46 -9.87
N ALA A 67 7.44 -14.64 -8.85
CA ALA A 67 6.55 -13.48 -8.94
C ALA A 67 7.11 -12.46 -9.94
N ARG A 68 8.40 -12.12 -9.84
CA ARG A 68 9.09 -11.21 -10.76
C ARG A 68 8.98 -11.66 -12.21
N GLN A 69 9.41 -12.90 -12.51
CA GLN A 69 9.36 -13.45 -13.87
C GLN A 69 7.94 -13.44 -14.44
N SER A 70 6.95 -13.81 -13.64
CA SER A 70 5.56 -13.84 -14.12
C SER A 70 5.01 -12.44 -14.46
N LEU A 71 5.35 -11.41 -13.68
CA LEU A 71 4.95 -10.02 -13.94
C LEU A 71 5.68 -9.45 -15.17
N GLU A 72 6.97 -9.72 -15.31
CA GLU A 72 7.75 -9.31 -16.48
C GLU A 72 7.23 -9.97 -17.77
N ALA A 73 6.95 -11.28 -17.72
CA ALA A 73 6.47 -12.05 -18.87
C ALA A 73 5.14 -11.53 -19.44
N ILE A 74 4.29 -10.92 -18.59
CA ILE A 74 3.01 -10.32 -19.02
C ILE A 74 3.09 -8.80 -19.22
N GLY A 75 4.30 -8.22 -19.23
CA GLY A 75 4.52 -6.80 -19.47
C GLY A 75 4.08 -5.89 -18.32
N LEU A 76 4.07 -6.41 -17.09
CA LEU A 76 3.68 -5.71 -15.87
C LEU A 76 4.85 -5.50 -14.88
N GLY A 77 6.09 -5.54 -15.36
CA GLY A 77 7.30 -5.33 -14.53
C GLY A 77 7.30 -3.99 -13.77
N GLN A 78 6.64 -2.96 -14.29
CA GLN A 78 6.46 -1.65 -13.63
C GLN A 78 5.68 -1.72 -12.31
N LEU A 79 5.00 -2.83 -12.00
CA LEU A 79 4.39 -3.03 -10.67
C LEU A 79 5.43 -3.26 -9.57
N LEU A 80 6.65 -3.65 -9.94
CA LEU A 80 7.78 -3.84 -9.02
C LEU A 80 8.49 -2.52 -8.69
N GLU A 81 8.18 -1.45 -9.43
CA GLU A 81 8.67 -0.11 -9.14
C GLU A 81 7.78 0.54 -8.07
N THR A 82 8.39 1.29 -7.17
CA THR A 82 7.63 2.08 -6.19
C THR A 82 6.87 3.19 -6.92
N ALA A 83 5.58 3.33 -6.62
CA ALA A 83 4.75 4.42 -7.13
C ALA A 83 4.33 5.32 -5.98
N LEU A 84 4.55 6.63 -6.14
CA LEU A 84 4.28 7.69 -5.17
C LEU A 84 3.11 8.57 -5.63
#